data_AF-A0A7Z0EL65-F1
#
_entry.id   AF-A0A7Z0EL65-F1
#
_cell.length_a   1.000
_cell.length_b   1.000
_cell.length_c   1.000
_cell.angle_alpha   90.00
_cell.angle_beta   90.00
_cell.angle_gamma   90.00
#
_symmetry.space_group_name_H-M   'P 1'
#
loop_
_entity.id
_entity.type
_entity.pdbx_description
1 polymer ?
#
loop_
_entity_poly.entity_id
_entity_poly.type
_entity_poly.pdbx_seq_one_letter_code
_entity_poly.pdbx_strand_id
1 'polypeptide(L)'
;MSERGDDGSGAEVPENPPGSPSDDARTGDGTRPDDHTPVDGDARPAEPGAADGDADDGPADDSDGSAPGDGGAPRRPRGRRRARAALVASAVLVLALIVTLVVPPARDGLVNLWCEATDGVCPVEELPPITEDEETDPRVRMEPEEAALWGNYVALGDSYSSGDGAGDYDPATAEPGGCWRSEHAYSQLIQQEFDFAGSLGFYACSSHRATHMLEQLGTPESQIERVTEHTSLVTLGIGGNDLGFIPVLRTCIVRMPLLDNGACQAQEGEIGRRLDAFEEDLTEVLGEIRDRAPDARVLVLGYPRLFPEEPQGMYYTLTVSDQEWLNGIGRDLNERIRDVVYEVDGDVYGERQAGSVEYVNTYSALNGYEVSADEAWLNGIVLGQFGEGLRVDRASFHPTAQGQMSIADRVRRQVEQGPERVLYVSRETLASADDDRLAAELGGPLAPVIGPPAPGTEADGE
;
A
#
# COMPACT_ATOMS: atom_id res chain seq x y z
N MET A 1 -42.70 -19.70 47.07
CA MET A 1 -42.57 -19.98 48.51
C MET A 1 -41.07 -20.24 48.74
N SER A 2 -40.26 -19.21 49.02
CA SER A 2 -40.06 -18.56 50.34
C SER A 2 -39.44 -19.56 51.33
N GLU A 3 -38.30 -19.40 52.00
CA GLU A 3 -37.45 -18.27 52.48
C GLU A 3 -36.08 -18.90 52.91
N ARG A 4 -34.90 -18.33 52.60
CA ARG A 4 -34.04 -17.33 53.31
C ARG A 4 -33.34 -17.76 54.63
N GLY A 5 -32.05 -17.40 54.70
CA GLY A 5 -31.16 -17.21 55.88
C GLY A 5 -29.86 -18.04 55.79
N ASP A 6 -28.64 -17.59 55.43
CA ASP A 6 -27.75 -16.42 55.65
C ASP A 6 -26.55 -16.76 56.59
N ASP A 7 -25.43 -16.06 56.37
CA ASP A 7 -24.11 -15.98 57.04
C ASP A 7 -23.03 -17.00 56.58
N GLY A 8 -21.81 -16.65 56.15
CA GLY A 8 -21.06 -15.40 56.04
C GLY A 8 -19.55 -15.70 55.85
N SER A 9 -18.75 -14.68 55.49
CA SER A 9 -17.26 -14.65 55.41
C SER A 9 -16.64 -15.27 54.15
N GLY A 10 -15.72 -14.67 53.39
CA GLY A 10 -14.97 -13.43 53.46
C GLY A 10 -13.95 -13.47 52.30
N ALA A 11 -13.74 -12.35 51.62
CA ALA A 11 -12.85 -12.21 50.46
C ALA A 11 -11.40 -11.95 50.89
N GLU A 12 -10.42 -12.49 50.15
CA GLU A 12 -9.03 -12.01 50.18
C GLU A 12 -8.46 -11.88 48.76
N VAL A 13 -8.00 -10.66 48.47
CA VAL A 13 -7.23 -10.19 47.31
C VAL A 13 -5.76 -10.16 47.72
N PRO A 14 -4.77 -10.48 46.86
CA PRO A 14 -3.37 -10.20 47.19
C PRO A 14 -2.97 -8.78 46.76
N GLU A 15 -2.57 -7.98 47.74
CA GLU A 15 -1.90 -6.68 47.59
C GLU A 15 -0.39 -6.85 47.32
N ASN A 16 0.16 -5.98 46.47
CA ASN A 16 1.61 -5.78 46.28
C ASN A 16 2.21 -4.94 47.43
N PRO A 17 3.46 -5.20 47.88
CA PRO A 17 4.14 -4.30 48.81
C PRO A 17 5.08 -3.28 48.12
N PRO A 18 5.36 -2.12 48.75
CA PRO A 18 6.10 -0.98 48.16
C PRO A 18 7.53 -0.79 48.70
N GLY A 19 8.33 0.05 48.02
CA GLY A 19 9.45 0.78 48.66
C GLY A 19 10.65 1.15 47.77
N SER A 20 10.79 2.45 47.44
CA SER A 20 12.07 3.14 47.10
C SER A 20 12.71 3.71 48.40
N PRO A 21 13.80 4.53 48.44
CA PRO A 21 14.76 5.02 47.42
C PRO A 21 16.26 5.03 47.89
N SER A 22 17.23 5.36 47.02
CA SER A 22 18.41 6.21 47.34
C SER A 22 19.38 6.42 46.16
N ASP A 23 19.85 7.66 46.03
CA ASP A 23 20.92 8.18 45.19
C ASP A 23 22.28 7.48 45.34
N ASP A 24 23.09 7.45 44.27
CA ASP A 24 24.51 7.80 44.37
C ASP A 24 25.17 8.12 43.00
N ALA A 25 26.04 9.12 43.04
CA ALA A 25 26.70 9.78 41.92
C ALA A 25 28.04 9.14 41.52
N ARG A 26 28.49 9.38 40.27
CA ARG A 26 29.90 9.53 39.81
C ARG A 26 29.88 9.98 38.33
N THR A 27 30.15 11.24 37.96
CA THR A 27 31.42 12.01 37.87
C THR A 27 32.49 11.44 36.93
N GLY A 28 32.87 12.26 35.94
CA GLY A 28 34.05 12.20 35.07
C GLY A 28 33.75 12.89 33.74
N ASP A 29 33.65 14.23 33.68
CA ASP A 29 34.73 15.23 33.47
C ASP A 29 35.67 14.95 32.28
N GLY A 30 35.79 15.95 31.41
CA GLY A 30 36.55 15.93 30.16
C GLY A 30 36.34 17.15 29.25
N THR A 31 36.40 18.36 29.82
CA THR A 31 36.92 19.62 29.22
C THR A 31 36.52 20.09 27.80
N ARG A 32 35.82 21.24 27.82
CA ARG A 32 35.67 22.32 26.83
C ARG A 32 37.03 22.99 26.46
N PRO A 33 37.16 23.81 25.39
CA PRO A 33 36.55 25.15 25.38
C PRO A 33 35.97 25.65 24.04
N ASP A 34 35.09 26.62 24.21
CA ASP A 34 34.36 27.42 23.22
C ASP A 34 35.27 28.32 22.36
N ASP A 35 34.82 28.66 21.16
CA ASP A 35 34.91 30.04 20.67
C ASP A 35 33.68 30.42 19.83
N HIS A 36 33.18 31.64 20.09
CA HIS A 36 32.07 32.33 19.46
C HIS A 36 32.47 32.80 18.04
N THR A 37 31.63 33.09 17.05
CA THR A 37 30.45 33.98 16.97
C THR A 37 29.90 33.91 15.50
N PRO A 38 28.72 34.49 15.18
CA PRO A 38 27.83 34.10 14.07
C PRO A 38 27.93 35.03 12.84
N VAL A 39 27.12 34.78 11.79
CA VAL A 39 26.35 35.79 11.02
C VAL A 39 25.60 35.20 9.80
N ASP A 40 24.30 35.51 9.78
CA ASP A 40 23.33 35.84 8.71
C ASP A 40 22.99 34.92 7.52
N GLY A 41 21.68 34.89 7.25
CA GLY A 41 21.04 34.21 6.14
C GLY A 41 21.08 34.99 4.83
N ASP A 42 20.57 34.38 3.75
CA ASP A 42 19.67 35.08 2.83
C ASP A 42 19.00 34.15 1.81
N ALA A 43 17.91 34.68 1.28
CA ALA A 43 16.89 34.05 0.47
C ALA A 43 17.21 33.93 -1.06
N ARG A 44 16.26 33.28 -1.75
CA ARG A 44 16.13 32.94 -3.19
C ARG A 44 16.39 34.10 -4.19
N PRO A 45 16.65 33.83 -5.50
CA PRO A 45 15.58 33.67 -6.53
C PRO A 45 15.90 32.56 -7.59
N ALA A 46 14.96 31.84 -8.20
CA ALA A 46 13.95 32.15 -9.25
C ALA A 46 14.51 32.53 -10.64
N GLU A 47 13.93 31.90 -11.67
CA GLU A 47 14.32 31.72 -13.10
C GLU A 47 14.52 32.98 -13.97
N PRO A 48 14.90 32.80 -15.25
CA PRO A 48 13.98 33.26 -16.29
C PRO A 48 13.85 32.31 -17.51
N GLY A 49 12.62 32.24 -18.03
CA GLY A 49 12.30 31.74 -19.37
C GLY A 49 11.72 32.85 -20.28
N ALA A 50 11.82 32.59 -21.59
CA ALA A 50 11.11 33.21 -22.74
C ALA A 50 11.38 34.70 -23.04
N ALA A 51 11.27 35.23 -24.26
CA ALA A 51 11.25 34.79 -25.66
C ALA A 51 11.24 36.10 -26.50
N ASP A 52 11.20 35.99 -27.83
CA ASP A 52 10.96 37.04 -28.85
C ASP A 52 12.19 37.91 -29.20
N GLY A 53 12.51 38.23 -30.45
CA GLY A 53 11.75 38.27 -31.71
C GLY A 53 12.16 39.56 -32.46
N ASP A 54 12.14 39.54 -33.80
CA ASP A 54 12.41 40.63 -34.78
C ASP A 54 13.90 40.89 -35.14
N ALA A 55 14.37 40.61 -36.38
CA ALA A 55 14.14 41.28 -37.69
C ALA A 55 14.65 42.75 -37.68
N ASP A 56 15.36 43.34 -38.64
CA ASP A 56 15.68 43.09 -40.05
C ASP A 56 16.84 44.06 -40.44
N ASP A 57 17.33 43.93 -41.68
CA ASP A 57 18.03 44.92 -42.52
C ASP A 57 19.56 45.19 -42.39
N GLY A 58 20.26 44.89 -43.50
CA GLY A 58 21.60 45.44 -43.86
C GLY A 58 21.47 46.82 -44.55
N PRO A 59 22.35 47.22 -45.51
CA PRO A 59 23.65 46.68 -45.96
C PRO A 59 24.77 47.75 -46.07
N ALA A 60 25.98 47.34 -46.54
CA ALA A 60 27.06 48.08 -47.26
C ALA A 60 27.55 49.47 -46.73
N ASP A 61 28.80 49.92 -46.85
CA ASP A 61 29.74 49.91 -47.98
C ASP A 61 31.12 50.44 -47.49
N ASP A 62 32.08 50.44 -48.42
CA ASP A 62 33.27 51.29 -48.54
C ASP A 62 34.64 50.89 -47.94
N SER A 63 35.44 50.39 -48.88
CA SER A 63 36.86 50.61 -49.11
C SER A 63 37.41 52.01 -48.76
N ASP A 64 38.66 52.09 -48.29
CA ASP A 64 39.85 52.48 -49.09
C ASP A 64 41.08 52.74 -48.19
N GLY A 65 42.29 52.61 -48.77
CA GLY A 65 43.41 53.50 -48.40
C GLY A 65 44.61 52.96 -47.60
N SER A 66 45.65 52.58 -48.36
CA SER A 66 47.06 53.01 -48.18
C SER A 66 47.96 52.41 -47.06
N ALA A 67 49.08 51.83 -47.51
CA ALA A 67 50.32 51.59 -46.74
C ALA A 67 51.32 52.77 -46.96
N PRO A 68 52.57 52.80 -46.41
CA PRO A 68 53.23 51.92 -45.43
C PRO A 68 54.00 52.67 -44.30
N GLY A 69 54.50 51.95 -43.30
CA GLY A 69 55.43 52.48 -42.28
C GLY A 69 56.07 51.40 -41.40
N ASP A 70 57.39 51.48 -41.25
CA ASP A 70 58.38 50.47 -40.87
C ASP A 70 58.45 50.03 -39.38
N GLY A 71 59.01 48.83 -39.12
CA GLY A 71 59.84 48.53 -37.94
C GLY A 71 59.24 47.86 -36.70
N GLY A 72 59.39 46.52 -36.55
CA GLY A 72 59.27 45.83 -35.23
C GLY A 72 59.37 44.30 -35.27
N ALA A 73 60.41 43.74 -34.64
CA ALA A 73 60.86 42.34 -34.67
C ALA A 73 59.86 41.23 -34.23
N PRO A 74 60.06 39.94 -34.59
CA PRO A 74 59.05 38.88 -34.44
C PRO A 74 59.06 38.22 -33.05
N ARG A 75 57.88 38.12 -32.42
CA ARG A 75 57.64 37.23 -31.26
C ARG A 75 57.15 35.85 -31.72
N ARG A 76 57.88 34.79 -31.35
CA ARG A 76 57.53 33.38 -31.61
C ARG A 76 56.20 32.97 -30.93
N PRO A 77 55.40 32.05 -31.53
CA PRO A 77 54.06 31.74 -31.03
C PRO A 77 54.08 30.68 -29.92
N ARG A 78 53.71 31.09 -28.69
CA ARG A 78 53.40 30.15 -27.58
C ARG A 78 51.99 29.55 -27.64
N GLY A 79 51.14 29.97 -28.59
CA GLY A 79 49.73 29.54 -28.69
C GLY A 79 49.49 28.12 -29.19
N ARG A 80 50.40 27.53 -29.98
CA ARG A 80 50.17 26.22 -30.61
C ARG A 80 50.16 25.03 -29.62
N ARG A 81 50.80 25.16 -28.45
CA ARG A 81 50.83 24.07 -27.45
C ARG A 81 49.56 24.02 -26.60
N ARG A 82 49.00 25.18 -26.22
CA ARG A 82 47.75 25.26 -25.44
C ARG A 82 46.54 24.83 -26.27
N ALA A 83 46.47 25.24 -27.53
CA ALA A 83 45.40 24.80 -28.44
C ALA A 83 45.42 23.29 -28.69
N ARG A 84 46.61 22.68 -28.82
CA ARG A 84 46.76 21.23 -28.95
C ARG A 84 46.38 20.48 -27.67
N ALA A 85 46.72 21.01 -26.49
CA ALA A 85 46.35 20.42 -25.21
C ALA A 85 44.83 20.43 -25.00
N ALA A 86 44.16 21.53 -25.34
CA ALA A 86 42.70 21.64 -25.25
C ALA A 86 41.98 20.68 -26.22
N LEU A 87 42.49 20.54 -27.45
CA LEU A 87 41.97 19.57 -28.43
C LEU A 87 42.14 18.12 -27.97
N VAL A 88 43.28 17.77 -27.39
CA VAL A 88 43.52 16.43 -26.85
C VAL A 88 42.62 16.15 -25.65
N ALA A 89 42.47 17.10 -24.73
CA ALA A 89 41.57 16.95 -23.59
C ALA A 89 40.11 16.77 -24.04
N SER A 90 39.67 17.56 -25.01
CA SER A 90 38.31 17.44 -25.58
C SER A 90 38.10 16.10 -26.29
N ALA A 91 39.09 15.63 -27.05
CA ALA A 91 39.03 14.33 -27.71
C ALA A 91 39.00 13.18 -26.70
N VAL A 92 39.75 13.26 -25.59
CA VAL A 92 39.73 12.27 -24.52
C VAL A 92 38.38 12.25 -23.80
N LEU A 93 37.78 13.42 -23.56
CA LEU A 93 36.46 13.55 -22.94
C LEU A 93 35.36 12.96 -23.83
N VAL A 94 35.40 13.24 -25.13
CA VAL A 94 34.47 12.66 -26.11
C VAL A 94 34.67 11.15 -26.20
N LEU A 95 35.92 10.67 -26.21
CA LEU A 95 36.20 9.23 -26.24
C LEU A 95 35.71 8.54 -24.95
N ALA A 96 35.90 9.17 -23.79
CA ALA A 96 35.40 8.67 -22.51
C ALA A 96 33.87 8.61 -22.51
N LEU A 97 33.20 9.65 -23.01
CA LEU A 97 31.74 9.69 -23.15
C LEU A 97 31.23 8.59 -24.10
N ILE A 98 31.91 8.38 -25.22
CA ILE A 98 31.57 7.31 -26.17
C ILE A 98 31.78 5.95 -25.51
N VAL A 99 32.88 5.73 -24.79
CA VAL A 99 33.15 4.48 -24.09
C VAL A 99 32.08 4.23 -23.02
N THR A 100 31.67 5.24 -22.24
CA THR A 100 30.59 5.09 -21.24
C THR A 100 29.23 4.79 -21.86
N LEU A 101 28.96 5.25 -23.09
CA LEU A 101 27.69 5.02 -23.78
C LEU A 101 27.64 3.70 -24.55
N VAL A 102 28.79 3.20 -25.01
CA VAL A 102 28.86 2.03 -25.92
C VAL A 102 29.30 0.75 -25.20
N VAL A 103 30.00 0.84 -24.07
CA VAL A 103 30.50 -0.32 -23.33
C VAL A 103 29.52 -0.67 -22.20
N PRO A 104 28.81 -1.82 -22.26
CA PRO A 104 27.78 -2.19 -21.30
C PRO A 104 28.21 -2.06 -19.83
N PRO A 105 29.36 -2.63 -19.37
CA PRO A 105 29.75 -2.52 -17.96
C PRO A 105 30.08 -1.09 -17.49
N ALA A 106 30.38 -0.17 -18.40
CA ALA A 106 30.61 1.24 -18.05
C ALA A 106 29.29 2.03 -17.94
N ARG A 107 28.27 1.65 -18.72
CA ARG A 107 26.90 2.15 -18.62
C ARG A 107 26.25 1.68 -17.33
N ASP A 108 26.39 0.39 -17.01
CA ASP A 108 25.85 -0.22 -15.79
C ASP A 108 26.43 0.45 -14.53
N GLY A 109 27.73 0.74 -14.54
CA GLY A 109 28.39 1.48 -13.46
C GLY A 109 27.86 2.90 -13.27
N LEU A 110 27.45 3.58 -14.35
CA LEU A 110 26.85 4.93 -14.28
C LEU A 110 25.40 4.88 -13.78
N VAL A 111 24.64 3.88 -14.23
CA VAL A 111 23.25 3.66 -13.81
C VAL A 111 23.19 3.32 -12.32
N ASN A 112 24.03 2.39 -11.84
CA ASN A 112 24.10 2.05 -10.42
C ASN A 112 24.46 3.26 -9.56
N LEU A 113 25.40 4.08 -10.03
CA LEU A 113 25.82 5.29 -9.31
C LEU A 113 24.75 6.39 -9.36
N TRP A 114 23.89 6.40 -10.39
CA TRP A 114 22.71 7.25 -10.44
C TRP A 114 21.63 6.74 -9.49
N CYS A 115 21.31 5.44 -9.51
CA CYS A 115 20.36 4.78 -8.62
C CYS A 115 20.70 4.99 -7.13
N GLU A 116 21.98 4.88 -6.78
CA GLU A 116 22.45 5.11 -5.40
C GLU A 116 22.41 6.60 -5.02
N ALA A 117 22.53 7.51 -6.00
CA ALA A 117 22.45 8.95 -5.76
C ALA A 117 21.00 9.49 -5.72
N THR A 118 20.02 8.72 -6.17
CA THR A 118 18.61 9.10 -6.27
C THR A 118 17.69 8.31 -5.33
N ASP A 119 18.25 7.62 -4.32
CA ASP A 119 17.52 6.73 -3.40
C ASP A 119 16.60 5.75 -4.15
N GLY A 120 17.15 5.04 -5.16
CA GLY A 120 16.49 3.90 -5.80
C GLY A 120 15.67 4.23 -7.05
N VAL A 121 15.53 5.50 -7.45
CA VAL A 121 14.93 5.82 -8.75
C VAL A 121 15.97 5.50 -9.84
N CYS A 122 15.77 4.43 -10.62
CA CYS A 122 16.64 4.02 -11.73
C CYS A 122 15.98 4.35 -13.09
N PRO A 123 16.72 4.74 -14.14
CA PRO A 123 16.15 4.92 -15.46
C PRO A 123 15.73 3.54 -15.94
N VAL A 124 14.42 3.32 -16.10
CA VAL A 124 13.87 2.06 -16.58
C VAL A 124 14.49 1.79 -17.94
N GLU A 125 15.33 0.76 -18.03
CA GLU A 125 15.67 0.21 -19.32
C GLU A 125 14.37 -0.41 -19.84
N GLU A 126 13.74 0.22 -20.84
CA GLU A 126 12.69 -0.44 -21.60
C GLU A 126 13.26 -1.79 -22.02
N LEU A 127 12.73 -2.85 -21.42
CA LEU A 127 13.19 -4.20 -21.69
C LEU A 127 13.10 -4.38 -23.21
N PRO A 128 14.16 -4.90 -23.86
CA PRO A 128 14.17 -5.01 -25.30
C PRO A 128 12.89 -5.69 -25.76
N PRO A 129 12.26 -5.22 -26.85
CA PRO A 129 11.05 -5.86 -27.37
C PRO A 129 11.34 -7.34 -27.54
N ILE A 130 10.42 -8.19 -27.09
CA ILE A 130 10.51 -9.64 -27.23
C ILE A 130 10.52 -9.92 -28.75
N THR A 131 11.71 -10.10 -29.33
CA THR A 131 11.86 -10.42 -30.75
C THR A 131 12.04 -11.92 -30.91
N GLU A 132 11.25 -12.53 -31.80
CA GLU A 132 11.29 -13.92 -32.28
C GLU A 132 11.09 -15.04 -31.23
N ASP A 133 11.16 -14.76 -29.93
CA ASP A 133 10.89 -15.69 -28.82
C ASP A 133 9.41 -15.73 -28.35
N GLU A 134 8.49 -14.97 -28.95
CA GLU A 134 7.05 -15.04 -28.57
C GLU A 134 6.42 -16.43 -28.84
N GLU A 135 6.97 -17.20 -29.77
CA GLU A 135 6.53 -18.58 -30.03
C GLU A 135 7.03 -19.58 -28.96
N THR A 136 8.12 -19.26 -28.25
CA THR A 136 8.79 -20.12 -27.27
C THR A 136 8.64 -19.65 -25.83
N ASP A 137 8.15 -18.42 -25.58
CA ASP A 137 7.85 -17.93 -24.23
C ASP A 137 6.79 -18.82 -23.59
N PRO A 138 7.08 -19.44 -22.42
CA PRO A 138 6.12 -20.28 -21.72
C PRO A 138 4.94 -19.48 -21.16
N ARG A 139 4.92 -18.15 -21.29
CA ARG A 139 3.85 -17.27 -20.82
C ARG A 139 2.98 -16.78 -21.99
N VAL A 140 1.79 -16.32 -21.63
CA VAL A 140 0.79 -15.68 -22.49
C VAL A 140 0.68 -14.24 -22.04
N ARG A 141 0.83 -13.32 -22.99
CA ARG A 141 0.50 -11.92 -22.77
C ARG A 141 -1.01 -11.78 -22.63
N MET A 142 -1.47 -11.05 -21.62
CA MET A 142 -2.89 -10.81 -21.38
C MET A 142 -3.17 -9.34 -21.14
N GLU A 143 -4.35 -8.90 -21.56
CA GLU A 143 -4.89 -7.61 -21.12
C GLU A 143 -5.25 -7.67 -19.63
N PRO A 144 -5.26 -6.55 -18.90
CA PRO A 144 -5.46 -6.54 -17.46
C PRO A 144 -6.70 -7.31 -16.99
N GLU A 145 -7.85 -7.04 -17.61
CA GLU A 145 -9.11 -7.69 -17.26
C GLU A 145 -9.02 -9.20 -17.50
N GLU A 146 -8.55 -9.65 -18.66
CA GLU A 146 -8.38 -11.08 -18.96
C GLU A 146 -7.45 -11.78 -17.95
N ALA A 147 -6.36 -11.12 -17.56
CA ALA A 147 -5.42 -11.61 -16.55
C ALA A 147 -6.05 -11.73 -15.14
N ALA A 148 -7.10 -10.98 -14.83
CA ALA A 148 -7.85 -11.11 -13.58
C ALA A 148 -8.93 -12.20 -13.64
N LEU A 149 -9.51 -12.48 -14.81
CA LEU A 149 -10.75 -13.27 -14.94
C LEU A 149 -10.56 -14.73 -15.35
N TRP A 150 -9.35 -15.15 -15.75
CA TRP A 150 -9.11 -16.49 -16.31
C TRP A 150 -9.28 -17.67 -15.32
N GLY A 151 -9.40 -17.42 -14.02
CA GLY A 151 -9.45 -18.44 -12.98
C GLY A 151 -10.32 -18.05 -11.79
N ASN A 152 -9.95 -18.54 -10.60
CA ASN A 152 -10.68 -18.28 -9.36
C ASN A 152 -10.37 -16.88 -8.81
N TYR A 153 -11.37 -16.26 -8.18
CA TYR A 153 -11.22 -15.02 -7.43
C TYR A 153 -11.19 -15.33 -5.92
N VAL A 154 -10.11 -14.98 -5.22
CA VAL A 154 -9.99 -15.18 -3.77
C VAL A 154 -9.97 -13.84 -3.04
N ALA A 155 -10.95 -13.61 -2.17
CA ALA A 155 -11.06 -12.40 -1.37
C ALA A 155 -10.63 -12.65 0.08
N LEU A 156 -9.51 -12.05 0.47
CA LEU A 156 -8.86 -12.17 1.78
C LEU A 156 -8.92 -10.84 2.55
N GLY A 157 -8.57 -10.90 3.83
CA GLY A 157 -8.33 -9.73 4.65
C GLY A 157 -9.18 -9.69 5.92
N ASP A 158 -9.38 -8.47 6.40
CA ASP A 158 -10.01 -8.17 7.67
C ASP A 158 -11.50 -7.79 7.56
N SER A 159 -11.99 -7.07 8.57
CA SER A 159 -13.36 -6.59 8.67
C SER A 159 -13.80 -5.71 7.49
N TYR A 160 -12.92 -4.85 6.96
CA TYR A 160 -13.24 -3.99 5.81
C TYR A 160 -13.47 -4.82 4.54
N SER A 161 -12.76 -5.94 4.42
CA SER A 161 -12.89 -6.89 3.31
C SER A 161 -14.06 -7.85 3.49
N SER A 162 -14.36 -8.26 4.74
CA SER A 162 -15.53 -9.10 5.04
C SER A 162 -16.86 -8.35 4.88
N GLY A 163 -16.85 -7.01 4.89
CA GLY A 163 -18.06 -6.20 4.79
C GLY A 163 -18.71 -5.91 6.15
N ASP A 164 -17.90 -5.77 7.19
CA ASP A 164 -18.35 -5.27 8.47
C ASP A 164 -19.09 -3.93 8.31
N GLY A 165 -20.18 -3.73 9.04
CA GLY A 165 -21.04 -2.55 8.90
C GLY A 165 -21.91 -2.49 7.64
N ALA A 166 -21.78 -3.41 6.68
CA ALA A 166 -22.59 -3.39 5.46
C ALA A 166 -23.95 -4.11 5.58
N GLY A 167 -24.16 -4.93 6.62
CA GLY A 167 -25.40 -5.69 6.82
C GLY A 167 -25.43 -7.01 6.03
N ASP A 168 -26.60 -7.65 5.96
CA ASP A 168 -26.86 -8.90 5.20
C ASP A 168 -25.73 -9.94 5.30
N TYR A 169 -25.49 -10.43 6.52
CA TYR A 169 -24.37 -11.33 6.82
C TYR A 169 -24.73 -12.79 6.58
N ASP A 170 -23.78 -13.56 6.05
CA ASP A 170 -23.86 -15.02 6.00
C ASP A 170 -24.08 -15.57 7.42
N PRO A 171 -25.22 -16.24 7.68
CA PRO A 171 -25.52 -16.80 8.99
C PRO A 171 -24.47 -17.76 9.53
N ALA A 172 -23.69 -18.44 8.67
CA ALA A 172 -22.63 -19.34 9.08
C ALA A 172 -21.41 -18.62 9.68
N THR A 173 -21.31 -17.30 9.49
CA THR A 173 -20.18 -16.49 9.95
C THR A 173 -20.60 -15.35 10.90
N ALA A 174 -21.90 -15.12 11.03
CA ALA A 174 -22.52 -14.03 11.78
C ALA A 174 -22.72 -14.38 13.27
N GLU A 175 -21.64 -14.75 13.96
CA GLU A 175 -21.65 -15.07 15.39
C GLU A 175 -20.61 -14.25 16.17
N PRO A 176 -20.71 -14.14 17.51
CA PRO A 176 -19.72 -13.41 18.30
C PRO A 176 -18.31 -13.96 18.09
N GLY A 177 -17.41 -13.14 17.56
CA GLY A 177 -16.05 -13.54 17.19
C GLY A 177 -15.92 -14.26 15.84
N GLY A 178 -17.03 -14.40 15.09
CA GLY A 178 -17.04 -14.93 13.73
C GLY A 178 -16.49 -13.95 12.70
N CYS A 179 -16.48 -14.36 11.43
CA CYS A 179 -15.90 -13.59 10.33
C CYS A 179 -16.78 -12.46 9.80
N TRP A 180 -18.10 -12.49 10.03
CA TRP A 180 -19.05 -11.45 9.63
C TRP A 180 -19.01 -11.09 8.13
N ARG A 181 -19.01 -12.11 7.27
CA ARG A 181 -19.01 -11.92 5.82
C ARG A 181 -20.37 -11.43 5.33
N SER A 182 -20.39 -10.27 4.67
CA SER A 182 -21.58 -9.61 4.15
C SER A 182 -21.80 -9.90 2.67
N GLU A 183 -23.06 -10.08 2.26
CA GLU A 183 -23.48 -10.11 0.86
C GLU A 183 -23.28 -8.76 0.14
N HIS A 184 -23.02 -7.69 0.88
CA HIS A 184 -22.72 -6.36 0.36
C HIS A 184 -21.23 -6.02 0.35
N ALA A 185 -20.34 -6.97 0.70
CA ALA A 185 -18.89 -6.76 0.61
C ALA A 185 -18.44 -6.48 -0.83
N TYR A 186 -17.40 -5.67 -1.02
CA TYR A 186 -16.93 -5.31 -2.37
C TYR A 186 -16.60 -6.54 -3.23
N SER A 187 -16.11 -7.63 -2.63
CA SER A 187 -15.76 -8.86 -3.34
C SER A 187 -16.98 -9.55 -3.96
N GLN A 188 -18.11 -9.55 -3.26
CA GLN A 188 -19.37 -10.06 -3.78
C GLN A 188 -19.84 -9.23 -4.98
N LEU A 189 -19.69 -7.90 -4.91
CA LEU A 189 -20.05 -7.00 -6.01
C LEU A 189 -19.15 -7.22 -7.24
N ILE A 190 -17.84 -7.38 -7.06
CA ILE A 190 -16.90 -7.67 -8.14
C ILE A 190 -17.21 -9.00 -8.82
N GLN A 191 -17.48 -10.06 -8.05
CA GLN A 191 -17.86 -11.36 -8.60
C GLN A 191 -19.18 -11.31 -9.39
N GLN A 192 -20.13 -10.46 -9.00
CA GLN A 192 -21.39 -10.28 -9.73
C GLN A 192 -21.24 -9.46 -11.01
N GLU A 193 -20.22 -8.62 -11.09
CA GLU A 193 -19.99 -7.70 -12.20
C GLU A 193 -19.19 -8.32 -13.35
N PHE A 194 -18.25 -9.22 -13.04
CA PHE A 194 -17.38 -9.85 -14.05
C PHE A 194 -17.65 -11.34 -14.22
N ASP A 195 -17.46 -11.83 -15.44
CA ASP A 195 -17.58 -13.24 -15.82
C ASP A 195 -16.25 -13.99 -15.58
N PHE A 196 -15.94 -14.28 -14.33
CA PHE A 196 -14.80 -15.14 -13.98
C PHE A 196 -14.98 -16.56 -14.56
N ALA A 197 -13.90 -17.17 -15.05
CA ALA A 197 -13.92 -18.57 -15.44
C ALA A 197 -14.12 -19.49 -14.22
N GLY A 198 -13.55 -19.10 -13.06
CA GLY A 198 -13.75 -19.77 -11.79
C GLY A 198 -14.91 -19.18 -10.99
N SER A 199 -14.77 -19.18 -9.66
CA SER A 199 -15.74 -18.50 -8.78
C SER A 199 -15.04 -17.83 -7.60
N LEU A 200 -15.83 -17.12 -6.78
CA LEU A 200 -15.36 -16.41 -5.61
C LEU A 200 -15.13 -17.37 -4.42
N GLY A 201 -13.90 -17.42 -3.93
CA GLY A 201 -13.53 -17.89 -2.61
C GLY A 201 -13.51 -16.72 -1.61
N PHE A 202 -14.59 -16.53 -0.86
CA PHE A 202 -14.71 -15.41 0.08
C PHE A 202 -14.24 -15.80 1.50
N TYR A 203 -13.02 -15.42 1.85
CA TYR A 203 -12.33 -15.85 3.06
C TYR A 203 -11.88 -14.74 4.00
N ALA A 204 -12.11 -13.47 3.63
CA ALA A 204 -11.95 -12.35 4.54
C ALA A 204 -12.72 -12.59 5.85
N CYS A 205 -12.14 -12.10 6.94
CA CYS A 205 -12.64 -12.39 8.27
C CYS A 205 -12.40 -11.21 9.21
N SER A 206 -13.47 -10.76 9.86
CA SER A 206 -13.40 -9.73 10.89
C SER A 206 -12.32 -10.06 11.95
N SER A 207 -11.60 -9.03 12.39
CA SER A 207 -10.49 -9.07 13.36
C SER A 207 -9.18 -9.71 12.92
N HIS A 208 -9.08 -10.23 11.69
CA HIS A 208 -7.82 -10.75 11.19
C HIS A 208 -6.74 -9.67 11.10
N ARG A 209 -5.51 -10.13 11.35
CA ARG A 209 -4.25 -9.41 11.30
C ARG A 209 -3.34 -10.08 10.28
N ALA A 210 -2.35 -9.37 9.74
CA ALA A 210 -1.35 -9.98 8.85
C ALA A 210 -0.63 -11.13 9.59
N THR A 211 -0.20 -10.89 10.84
CA THR A 211 0.35 -11.92 11.74
C THR A 211 -0.54 -13.16 11.85
N HIS A 212 -1.86 -13.00 12.04
CA HIS A 212 -2.76 -14.15 12.14
C HIS A 212 -2.82 -14.96 10.84
N MET A 213 -2.72 -14.31 9.67
CA MET A 213 -2.70 -15.01 8.38
C MET A 213 -1.49 -15.93 8.26
N LEU A 214 -0.33 -15.49 8.76
CA LEU A 214 0.92 -16.26 8.81
C LEU A 214 0.87 -17.37 9.87
N GLU A 215 0.43 -17.06 11.09
CA GLU A 215 0.32 -18.02 12.19
C GLU A 215 -0.64 -19.19 11.89
N GLN A 216 -1.63 -18.95 11.03
CA GLN A 216 -2.64 -19.94 10.65
C GLN A 216 -2.24 -20.79 9.45
N LEU A 217 -1.05 -20.62 8.87
CA LEU A 217 -0.56 -21.51 7.81
C LEU A 217 -0.57 -22.98 8.29
N GLY A 218 -1.09 -23.87 7.45
CA GLY A 218 -1.29 -25.29 7.76
C GLY A 218 -2.54 -25.59 8.61
N THR A 219 -3.40 -24.60 8.90
CA THR A 219 -4.67 -24.81 9.61
C THR A 219 -5.89 -24.59 8.71
N PRO A 220 -7.04 -25.24 8.98
CA PRO A 220 -8.26 -25.04 8.19
C PRO A 220 -8.77 -23.59 8.17
N GLU A 221 -8.38 -22.79 9.17
CA GLU A 221 -8.72 -21.38 9.30
C GLU A 221 -7.83 -20.46 8.44
N SER A 222 -6.76 -20.99 7.85
CA SER A 222 -5.85 -20.21 6.99
C SER A 222 -6.62 -19.55 5.85
N GLN A 223 -6.42 -18.23 5.74
CA GLN A 223 -6.85 -17.45 4.58
C GLN A 223 -5.90 -17.66 3.38
N ILE A 224 -4.58 -17.71 3.64
CA ILE A 224 -3.56 -17.80 2.59
C ILE A 224 -3.64 -19.16 1.86
N GLU A 225 -3.91 -20.26 2.57
CA GLU A 225 -4.04 -21.59 1.94
C GLU A 225 -5.30 -21.77 1.08
N ARG A 226 -6.14 -20.74 0.98
CA ARG A 226 -7.25 -20.69 0.02
C ARG A 226 -6.82 -20.19 -1.35
N VAL A 227 -5.65 -19.56 -1.43
CA VAL A 227 -5.01 -19.20 -2.69
C VAL A 227 -4.37 -20.45 -3.27
N THR A 228 -4.74 -20.77 -4.50
CA THR A 228 -4.28 -21.94 -5.24
C THR A 228 -3.65 -21.53 -6.56
N GLU A 229 -2.98 -22.46 -7.23
CA GLU A 229 -2.34 -22.29 -8.53
C GLU A 229 -3.25 -21.61 -9.58
N HIS A 230 -4.54 -21.98 -9.63
CA HIS A 230 -5.50 -21.43 -10.60
C HIS A 230 -6.30 -20.22 -10.07
N THR A 231 -5.77 -19.53 -9.06
CA THR A 231 -6.29 -18.23 -8.63
C THR A 231 -5.79 -17.16 -9.60
N SER A 232 -6.70 -16.44 -10.26
CA SER A 232 -6.36 -15.37 -11.20
C SER A 232 -6.39 -13.99 -10.56
N LEU A 233 -7.24 -13.82 -9.54
CA LEU A 233 -7.37 -12.57 -8.80
C LEU A 233 -7.37 -12.83 -7.29
N VAL A 234 -6.56 -12.06 -6.56
CA VAL A 234 -6.63 -11.96 -5.11
C VAL A 234 -6.95 -10.52 -4.75
N THR A 235 -7.90 -10.28 -3.84
CA THR A 235 -8.03 -8.98 -3.17
C THR A 235 -7.71 -9.12 -1.69
N LEU A 236 -6.89 -8.22 -1.15
CA LEU A 236 -6.45 -8.24 0.24
C LEU A 236 -6.58 -6.85 0.87
N GLY A 237 -7.43 -6.71 1.88
CA GLY A 237 -7.43 -5.53 2.79
C GLY A 237 -7.09 -5.98 4.21
N ILE A 238 -5.91 -5.63 4.70
CA ILE A 238 -5.36 -6.08 6.00
C ILE A 238 -4.50 -4.97 6.64
N GLY A 239 -4.31 -4.99 7.97
CA GLY A 239 -3.45 -4.02 8.68
C GLY A 239 -4.15 -3.15 9.73
N GLY A 240 -5.45 -2.85 9.60
CA GLY A 240 -6.15 -2.01 10.59
C GLY A 240 -6.13 -2.61 12.00
N ASN A 241 -6.26 -3.95 12.08
CA ASN A 241 -6.21 -4.68 13.33
C ASN A 241 -4.79 -4.82 13.91
N ASP A 242 -3.77 -4.84 13.06
CA ASP A 242 -2.34 -4.91 13.42
C ASP A 242 -1.91 -3.62 14.15
N LEU A 243 -2.37 -2.46 13.66
CA LEU A 243 -2.18 -1.18 14.32
C LEU A 243 -2.96 -1.08 15.65
N GLY A 244 -3.96 -1.94 15.85
CA GLY A 244 -4.86 -1.87 17.00
C GLY A 244 -5.81 -0.69 16.89
N PHE A 245 -6.36 -0.45 15.70
CA PHE A 245 -7.19 0.72 15.40
C PHE A 245 -8.40 0.86 16.34
N ILE A 246 -9.10 -0.25 16.64
CA ILE A 246 -10.24 -0.25 17.58
C ILE A 246 -9.84 0.19 19.01
N PRO A 247 -8.79 -0.38 19.63
CA PRO A 247 -8.23 0.15 20.87
C PRO A 247 -7.84 1.64 20.81
N VAL A 248 -7.17 2.07 19.72
CA VAL A 248 -6.74 3.47 19.53
C VAL A 248 -7.94 4.41 19.56
N LEU A 249 -8.96 4.10 18.76
CA LEU A 249 -10.19 4.85 18.67
C LEU A 249 -10.93 4.89 20.02
N ARG A 250 -10.98 3.77 20.74
CA ARG A 250 -11.59 3.71 22.07
C ARG A 250 -10.88 4.66 23.05
N THR A 251 -9.56 4.69 23.06
CA THR A 251 -8.78 5.63 23.89
C THR A 251 -9.12 7.09 23.54
N CYS A 252 -9.28 7.40 22.25
CA CYS A 252 -9.67 8.73 21.80
C CYS A 252 -11.09 9.13 22.23
N ILE A 253 -12.02 8.17 22.24
CA ILE A 253 -13.44 8.40 22.56
C ILE A 253 -13.73 8.46 24.07
N VAL A 254 -13.10 7.60 24.88
CA VAL A 254 -13.40 7.41 26.33
C VAL A 254 -12.91 8.57 27.23
N ARG A 255 -12.64 9.74 26.65
CA ARG A 255 -12.25 10.93 27.40
C ARG A 255 -13.30 11.30 28.46
N MET A 256 -12.83 11.58 29.67
CA MET A 256 -13.60 12.38 30.63
C MET A 256 -13.64 13.81 30.10
N PRO A 257 -14.83 14.41 29.88
CA PRO A 257 -15.01 15.69 29.18
C PRO A 257 -14.40 16.94 29.86
N LEU A 258 -13.57 16.76 30.89
CA LEU A 258 -13.04 17.83 31.75
C LEU A 258 -11.51 17.84 31.86
N LEU A 259 -10.79 16.93 31.19
CA LEU A 259 -9.33 16.90 31.18
C LEU A 259 -8.82 16.83 29.75
N ASP A 260 -8.20 17.93 29.30
CA ASP A 260 -7.41 17.97 28.07
C ASP A 260 -6.14 17.15 28.31
N ASN A 261 -6.15 15.89 27.90
CA ASN A 261 -5.14 14.92 28.33
C ASN A 261 -4.25 14.40 27.20
N GLY A 262 -4.37 14.90 25.95
CA GLY A 262 -3.51 14.49 24.83
C GLY A 262 -3.47 12.97 24.55
N ALA A 263 -4.34 12.20 25.22
CA ALA A 263 -4.19 10.75 25.32
C ALA A 263 -4.44 10.02 24.00
N CYS A 264 -5.25 10.61 23.12
CA CYS A 264 -5.46 10.12 21.76
C CYS A 264 -4.14 10.13 20.99
N GLN A 265 -3.50 11.30 20.88
CA GLN A 265 -2.27 11.51 20.11
C GLN A 265 -1.03 10.91 20.79
N ALA A 266 -1.03 10.77 22.11
CA ALA A 266 0.06 10.12 22.86
C ALA A 266 0.31 8.65 22.46
N GLN A 267 -0.59 8.04 21.66
CA GLN A 267 -0.45 6.68 21.13
C GLN A 267 0.48 6.59 19.91
N GLU A 268 0.87 7.73 19.30
CA GLU A 268 1.64 7.81 18.06
C GLU A 268 2.91 6.93 18.06
N GLY A 269 3.72 6.98 19.12
CA GLY A 269 4.96 6.19 19.18
C GLY A 269 4.76 4.67 19.32
N GLU A 270 3.61 4.21 19.82
CA GLU A 270 3.24 2.78 19.81
C GLU A 270 2.70 2.37 18.44
N ILE A 271 1.93 3.25 17.79
CA ILE A 271 1.40 3.00 16.44
C ILE A 271 2.55 2.91 15.43
N GLY A 272 3.56 3.79 15.51
CA GLY A 272 4.75 3.72 14.65
C GLY A 272 5.45 2.36 14.73
N ARG A 273 5.65 1.82 15.93
CA ARG A 273 6.25 0.47 16.10
C ARG A 273 5.40 -0.65 15.52
N ARG A 274 4.06 -0.52 15.53
CA ARG A 274 3.15 -1.50 14.93
C ARG A 274 3.12 -1.39 13.42
N LEU A 275 3.28 -0.19 12.86
CA LEU A 275 3.45 0.02 11.43
C LEU A 275 4.72 -0.67 10.93
N ASP A 276 5.85 -0.51 11.63
CA ASP A 276 7.11 -1.15 11.25
C ASP A 276 6.97 -2.69 11.25
N ALA A 277 6.36 -3.27 12.29
CA ALA A 277 6.11 -4.72 12.34
C ALA A 277 5.15 -5.20 11.25
N PHE A 278 4.09 -4.43 10.99
CA PHE A 278 3.12 -4.74 9.93
C PHE A 278 3.75 -4.73 8.53
N GLU A 279 4.74 -3.88 8.29
CA GLU A 279 5.48 -3.84 7.02
C GLU A 279 6.17 -5.18 6.74
N GLU A 280 6.85 -5.74 7.76
CA GLU A 280 7.49 -7.05 7.69
C GLU A 280 6.44 -8.16 7.45
N ASP A 281 5.36 -8.15 8.23
CA ASP A 281 4.30 -9.16 8.13
C ASP A 281 3.59 -9.12 6.77
N LEU A 282 3.30 -7.92 6.23
CA LEU A 282 2.63 -7.76 4.94
C LEU A 282 3.52 -8.27 3.79
N THR A 283 4.82 -8.02 3.86
CA THR A 283 5.79 -8.53 2.89
C THR A 283 5.77 -10.07 2.85
N GLU A 284 5.77 -10.72 4.02
CA GLU A 284 5.69 -12.18 4.11
C GLU A 284 4.34 -12.72 3.62
N VAL A 285 3.22 -12.07 3.97
CA VAL A 285 1.89 -12.46 3.48
C VAL A 285 1.81 -12.41 1.95
N LEU A 286 2.34 -11.33 1.34
CA LEU A 286 2.34 -11.20 -0.12
C LEU A 286 3.25 -12.22 -0.78
N GLY A 287 4.40 -12.52 -0.19
CA GLY A 287 5.28 -13.61 -0.64
C GLY A 287 4.56 -14.96 -0.64
N GLU A 288 3.90 -15.33 0.45
CA GLU A 288 3.17 -16.60 0.56
C GLU A 288 1.99 -16.71 -0.43
N ILE A 289 1.29 -15.59 -0.70
CA ILE A 289 0.23 -15.54 -1.73
C ILE A 289 0.84 -15.74 -3.13
N ARG A 290 1.93 -15.05 -3.43
CA ARG A 290 2.65 -15.12 -4.71
C ARG A 290 3.23 -16.50 -4.97
N ASP A 291 3.78 -17.15 -3.96
CA ASP A 291 4.32 -18.52 -4.08
C ASP A 291 3.23 -19.54 -4.41
N ARG A 292 1.99 -19.31 -3.96
CA ARG A 292 0.84 -20.19 -4.23
C ARG A 292 0.17 -19.91 -5.56
N ALA A 293 0.07 -18.64 -5.95
CA ALA A 293 -0.55 -18.20 -7.19
C ALA A 293 0.36 -17.21 -7.94
N PRO A 294 1.47 -17.69 -8.53
CA PRO A 294 2.44 -16.83 -9.22
C PRO A 294 1.87 -16.14 -10.46
N ASP A 295 0.74 -16.63 -10.97
CA ASP A 295 0.03 -16.08 -12.12
C ASP A 295 -1.08 -15.09 -11.74
N ALA A 296 -1.40 -14.95 -10.46
CA ALA A 296 -2.46 -14.08 -9.99
C ALA A 296 -2.09 -12.60 -10.08
N ARG A 297 -3.12 -11.78 -10.29
CA ARG A 297 -3.11 -10.36 -9.93
C ARG A 297 -3.52 -10.23 -8.46
N VAL A 298 -2.66 -9.64 -7.64
CA VAL A 298 -2.91 -9.42 -6.20
C VAL A 298 -3.21 -7.94 -5.97
N LEU A 299 -4.48 -7.61 -5.77
CA LEU A 299 -4.93 -6.24 -5.49
C LEU A 299 -4.95 -6.02 -3.98
N VAL A 300 -4.04 -5.21 -3.47
CA VAL A 300 -3.96 -4.87 -2.05
C VAL A 300 -4.63 -3.52 -1.81
N LEU A 301 -5.69 -3.52 -1.01
CA LEU A 301 -6.52 -2.35 -0.75
C LEU A 301 -6.00 -1.59 0.46
N GLY A 302 -5.97 -0.26 0.36
CA GLY A 302 -5.87 0.61 1.53
C GLY A 302 -7.20 0.71 2.30
N TYR A 303 -7.24 1.65 3.25
CA TYR A 303 -8.44 2.02 4.02
C TYR A 303 -8.97 3.40 3.62
N PRO A 304 -10.28 3.62 3.60
CA PRO A 304 -10.86 4.94 3.40
C PRO A 304 -10.56 5.88 4.58
N ARG A 305 -10.47 7.18 4.29
CA ARG A 305 -10.39 8.22 5.32
C ARG A 305 -11.68 8.23 6.17
N LEU A 306 -11.53 8.39 7.48
CA LEU A 306 -12.66 8.27 8.41
C LEU A 306 -13.46 9.57 8.58
N PHE A 307 -12.75 10.69 8.60
CA PHE A 307 -13.33 12.02 8.77
C PHE A 307 -13.10 12.88 7.52
N PRO A 308 -13.88 13.94 7.30
CA PRO A 308 -13.59 14.91 6.24
C PRO A 308 -12.15 15.43 6.30
N GLU A 309 -11.62 15.87 5.17
CA GLU A 309 -10.27 16.46 5.07
C GLU A 309 -10.10 17.64 6.01
N GLU A 310 -11.15 18.45 6.08
CA GLU A 310 -11.24 19.66 6.89
C GLU A 310 -12.44 19.52 7.84
N PRO A 311 -12.29 18.84 9.00
CA PRO A 311 -13.37 18.69 9.96
C PRO A 311 -13.82 20.05 10.50
N GLN A 312 -15.12 20.35 10.39
CA GLN A 312 -15.68 21.65 10.76
C GLN A 312 -16.04 21.78 12.25
N GLY A 313 -15.97 20.68 13.00
CA GLY A 313 -16.38 20.64 14.40
C GLY A 313 -16.03 19.32 15.05
N MET A 314 -16.38 19.20 16.33
CA MET A 314 -16.16 17.95 17.06
C MET A 314 -17.12 16.87 16.60
N TYR A 315 -16.60 15.64 16.45
CA TYR A 315 -17.41 14.45 16.27
C TYR A 315 -17.45 13.69 17.60
N TYR A 316 -18.60 13.73 18.29
CA TYR A 316 -18.72 13.19 19.65
C TYR A 316 -17.73 13.85 20.63
N THR A 317 -16.76 13.10 21.16
CA THR A 317 -15.67 13.57 22.03
C THR A 317 -14.35 13.81 21.28
N LEU A 318 -14.33 13.57 19.95
CA LEU A 318 -13.16 13.78 19.11
C LEU A 318 -13.10 15.23 18.67
N THR A 319 -12.03 15.92 19.08
CA THR A 319 -11.74 17.27 18.62
C THR A 319 -11.39 17.27 17.13
N VAL A 320 -11.34 18.45 16.49
CA VAL A 320 -10.86 18.55 15.09
C VAL A 320 -9.44 17.98 14.98
N SER A 321 -8.56 18.30 15.93
CA SER A 321 -7.19 17.78 15.95
C SER A 321 -7.11 16.26 16.13
N ASP A 322 -8.03 15.65 16.87
CA ASP A 322 -8.09 14.18 16.97
C ASP A 322 -8.52 13.53 15.64
N GLN A 323 -9.49 14.15 14.96
CA GLN A 323 -9.98 13.67 13.67
C GLN A 323 -8.89 13.76 12.60
N GLU A 324 -8.19 14.90 12.53
CA GLU A 324 -7.03 15.10 11.65
C GLU A 324 -5.92 14.09 11.95
N TRP A 325 -5.62 13.85 13.22
CA TRP A 325 -4.62 12.88 13.64
C TRP A 325 -5.02 11.43 13.27
N LEU A 326 -6.27 11.02 13.51
CA LEU A 326 -6.77 9.70 13.10
C LEU A 326 -6.74 9.51 11.58
N ASN A 327 -7.07 10.55 10.82
CA ASN A 327 -6.89 10.56 9.36
C ASN A 327 -5.41 10.44 8.98
N GLY A 328 -4.51 11.08 9.72
CA GLY A 328 -3.05 10.92 9.60
C GLY A 328 -2.62 9.45 9.76
N ILE A 329 -3.03 8.80 10.85
CA ILE A 329 -2.73 7.38 11.07
C ILE A 329 -3.23 6.48 9.94
N GLY A 330 -4.45 6.71 9.44
CA GLY A 330 -4.99 5.95 8.30
C GLY A 330 -4.21 6.20 7.00
N ARG A 331 -3.68 7.41 6.80
CA ARG A 331 -2.81 7.74 5.68
C ARG A 331 -1.45 7.05 5.80
N ASP A 332 -0.84 7.07 6.98
CA ASP A 332 0.45 6.44 7.23
C ASP A 332 0.38 4.93 6.99
N LEU A 333 -0.71 4.28 7.44
CA LEU A 333 -0.98 2.87 7.13
C LEU A 333 -1.06 2.63 5.61
N ASN A 334 -1.83 3.44 4.90
CA ASN A 334 -1.97 3.32 3.44
C ASN A 334 -0.65 3.58 2.70
N GLU A 335 0.19 4.49 3.20
CA GLU A 335 1.52 4.72 2.66
C GLU A 335 2.40 3.48 2.85
N ARG A 336 2.40 2.85 4.03
CA ARG A 336 3.12 1.58 4.25
C ARG A 336 2.62 0.43 3.39
N ILE A 337 1.31 0.26 3.27
CA ILE A 337 0.73 -0.75 2.37
C ILE A 337 1.21 -0.52 0.92
N ARG A 338 1.12 0.73 0.44
CA ARG A 338 1.55 1.08 -0.92
C ARG A 338 3.04 0.83 -1.13
N ASP A 339 3.88 1.24 -0.18
CA ASP A 339 5.33 1.13 -0.31
C ASP A 339 5.75 -0.35 -0.38
N VAL A 340 5.21 -1.22 0.47
CA VAL A 340 5.43 -2.69 0.40
C VAL A 340 4.95 -3.26 -0.92
N VAL A 341 3.75 -2.87 -1.37
CA VAL A 341 3.20 -3.36 -2.64
C VAL A 341 4.07 -2.98 -3.83
N TYR A 342 4.59 -1.76 -3.86
CA TYR A 342 5.46 -1.30 -4.92
C TYR A 342 6.84 -1.99 -4.90
N GLU A 343 7.36 -2.31 -3.72
CA GLU A 343 8.57 -3.11 -3.58
C GLU A 343 8.35 -4.52 -4.15
N VAL A 344 7.31 -5.23 -3.70
CA VAL A 344 7.01 -6.60 -4.16
C VAL A 344 6.67 -6.64 -5.66
N ASP A 345 5.89 -5.71 -6.19
CA ASP A 345 5.61 -5.66 -7.64
C ASP A 345 6.85 -5.29 -8.45
N GLY A 346 7.72 -4.45 -7.89
CA GLY A 346 9.02 -4.10 -8.46
C GLY A 346 9.88 -5.35 -8.67
N ASP A 347 9.90 -6.27 -7.71
CA ASP A 347 10.59 -7.55 -7.81
C ASP A 347 9.94 -8.46 -8.86
N VAL A 348 8.61 -8.59 -8.84
CA VAL A 348 7.85 -9.36 -9.84
C VAL A 348 8.18 -8.87 -11.26
N TYR A 349 8.18 -7.55 -11.48
CA TYR A 349 8.49 -6.95 -12.77
C TYR A 349 9.97 -7.10 -13.14
N GLY A 350 10.89 -6.79 -12.22
CA GLY A 350 12.33 -6.83 -12.43
C GLY A 350 12.86 -8.22 -12.74
N GLU A 351 12.31 -9.24 -12.09
CA GLU A 351 12.61 -10.65 -12.33
C GLU A 351 11.83 -11.26 -13.51
N ARG A 352 10.94 -10.48 -14.13
CA ARG A 352 10.06 -10.91 -15.23
C ARG A 352 9.18 -12.11 -14.84
N GLN A 353 8.64 -12.11 -13.63
CA GLN A 353 7.67 -13.11 -13.20
C GLN A 353 6.29 -12.85 -13.85
N ALA A 354 5.42 -13.85 -13.81
CA ALA A 354 4.01 -13.71 -14.18
C ALA A 354 3.22 -12.98 -13.08
N GLY A 355 2.01 -12.53 -13.41
CA GLY A 355 1.12 -11.83 -12.47
C GLY A 355 1.59 -10.43 -12.05
N SER A 356 1.03 -9.95 -10.95
CA SER A 356 1.27 -8.62 -10.40
C SER A 356 0.87 -8.50 -8.93
N VAL A 357 1.43 -7.51 -8.24
CA VAL A 357 0.92 -6.99 -6.97
C VAL A 357 0.60 -5.52 -7.16
N GLU A 358 -0.61 -5.08 -6.81
CA GLU A 358 -1.12 -3.78 -7.22
C GLU A 358 -1.80 -3.09 -6.04
N TYR A 359 -1.49 -1.81 -5.83
CA TYR A 359 -2.09 -1.04 -4.74
C TYR A 359 -3.39 -0.37 -5.20
N VAL A 360 -4.49 -0.65 -4.51
CA VAL A 360 -5.78 0.00 -4.73
C VAL A 360 -5.99 1.10 -3.70
N ASN A 361 -5.88 2.35 -4.15
CA ASN A 361 -6.12 3.51 -3.30
C ASN A 361 -7.61 3.69 -2.99
N THR A 362 -8.00 3.38 -1.76
CA THR A 362 -9.35 3.59 -1.23
C THR A 362 -9.47 4.79 -0.30
N TYR A 363 -8.36 5.48 0.03
CA TYR A 363 -8.35 6.59 1.00
C TYR A 363 -9.36 7.69 0.65
N SER A 364 -9.48 7.98 -0.64
CA SER A 364 -10.42 8.95 -1.20
C SER A 364 -11.72 8.34 -1.73
N ALA A 365 -11.97 7.05 -1.49
CA ALA A 365 -13.18 6.38 -1.99
C ALA A 365 -14.44 7.05 -1.45
N LEU A 366 -14.43 7.46 -0.18
CA LEU A 366 -15.60 8.00 0.51
C LEU A 366 -15.59 9.54 0.62
N ASN A 367 -14.87 10.24 -0.27
CA ASN A 367 -14.76 11.70 -0.23
C ASN A 367 -16.15 12.36 -0.25
N GLY A 368 -16.47 13.13 0.78
CA GLY A 368 -17.76 13.80 0.96
C GLY A 368 -18.83 12.95 1.66
N TYR A 369 -18.55 11.68 1.95
CA TYR A 369 -19.43 10.72 2.61
C TYR A 369 -18.76 10.06 3.82
N GLU A 370 -17.80 10.74 4.44
CA GLU A 370 -17.13 10.29 5.67
C GLU A 370 -18.10 10.28 6.87
N VAL A 371 -17.65 9.80 8.04
CA VAL A 371 -18.52 9.46 9.20
C VAL A 371 -19.37 10.61 9.77
N SER A 372 -19.04 11.86 9.44
CA SER A 372 -19.75 13.07 9.87
C SER A 372 -20.63 13.71 8.79
N ALA A 373 -20.73 13.11 7.60
CA ALA A 373 -21.56 13.60 6.51
C ALA A 373 -23.04 13.25 6.73
N ASP A 374 -23.95 14.06 6.16
CA ASP A 374 -25.40 13.81 6.24
C ASP A 374 -25.81 12.47 5.60
N GLU A 375 -25.09 12.06 4.55
CA GLU A 375 -25.24 10.77 3.86
C GLU A 375 -24.00 9.89 4.07
N ALA A 376 -23.51 9.77 5.31
CA ALA A 376 -22.29 9.03 5.60
C ALA A 376 -22.32 7.59 5.05
N TRP A 377 -21.27 7.23 4.32
CA TRP A 377 -21.00 5.87 3.83
C TRP A 377 -20.15 5.06 4.81
N LEU A 378 -19.70 5.68 5.91
CA LEU A 378 -19.17 5.01 7.09
C LEU A 378 -20.22 5.01 8.20
N ASN A 379 -20.32 3.89 8.91
CA ASN A 379 -21.11 3.82 10.12
C ASN A 379 -20.50 4.71 11.21
N GLY A 380 -21.35 5.46 11.90
CA GLY A 380 -20.95 6.28 13.05
C GLY A 380 -20.50 5.45 14.26
N ILE A 381 -20.25 6.12 15.39
CA ILE A 381 -20.11 5.42 16.68
C ILE A 381 -21.46 4.78 17.00
N VAL A 382 -21.56 3.47 16.80
CA VAL A 382 -22.71 2.69 17.21
C VAL A 382 -22.46 2.25 18.64
N LEU A 383 -23.13 2.92 19.58
CA LEU A 383 -23.09 2.55 21.00
C LEU A 383 -24.08 1.41 21.24
N GLY A 384 -23.63 0.37 21.95
CA GLY A 384 -24.50 -0.70 22.45
C GLY A 384 -25.63 -0.19 23.34
N GLN A 385 -26.59 -1.07 23.67
CA GLN A 385 -27.77 -0.70 24.46
C GLN A 385 -27.42 0.08 25.74
N PHE A 386 -28.19 1.14 26.01
CA PHE A 386 -28.10 1.93 27.24
C PHE A 386 -28.19 1.02 28.47
N GLY A 387 -27.09 0.91 29.23
CA GLY A 387 -27.02 0.11 30.46
C GLY A 387 -25.85 -0.89 30.52
N GLU A 388 -25.22 -1.22 29.39
CA GLU A 388 -24.12 -2.21 29.32
C GLU A 388 -22.70 -1.59 29.30
N GLY A 389 -22.60 -0.28 29.50
CA GLY A 389 -21.36 0.47 29.30
C GLY A 389 -21.15 0.89 27.84
N LEU A 390 -20.12 1.70 27.57
CA LEU A 390 -19.79 2.22 26.24
C LEU A 390 -19.22 1.09 25.35
N ARG A 391 -20.07 0.21 24.81
CA ARG A 391 -19.64 -0.80 23.82
C ARG A 391 -19.71 -0.17 22.44
N VAL A 392 -18.55 0.06 21.83
CA VAL A 392 -18.45 0.39 20.40
C VAL A 392 -18.79 -0.89 19.64
N ASP A 393 -19.89 -0.86 18.88
CA ASP A 393 -20.30 -1.98 18.04
C ASP A 393 -19.24 -2.26 16.97
N ARG A 394 -19.14 -3.52 16.55
CA ARG A 394 -18.24 -3.98 15.48
C ARG A 394 -18.38 -3.14 14.21
N ALA A 395 -19.60 -2.75 13.85
CA ALA A 395 -19.88 -1.96 12.65
C ALA A 395 -19.32 -0.53 12.72
N SER A 396 -18.97 0.00 13.89
CA SER A 396 -18.53 1.39 14.02
C SER A 396 -17.31 1.69 13.15
N PHE A 397 -17.33 2.82 12.45
CA PHE A 397 -16.30 3.26 11.49
C PHE A 397 -16.07 2.34 10.29
N HIS A 398 -16.91 1.31 10.08
CA HIS A 398 -16.81 0.47 8.90
C HIS A 398 -17.72 0.98 7.76
N PRO A 399 -17.39 0.68 6.50
CA PRO A 399 -18.24 1.00 5.36
C PRO A 399 -19.65 0.40 5.50
N THR A 400 -20.65 1.21 5.20
CA THR A 400 -22.01 0.78 4.91
C THR A 400 -22.05 0.01 3.58
N ALA A 401 -23.21 -0.52 3.19
CA ALA A 401 -23.39 -1.09 1.85
C ALA A 401 -23.03 -0.09 0.73
N GLN A 402 -23.37 1.20 0.89
CA GLN A 402 -22.98 2.25 -0.07
C GLN A 402 -21.46 2.48 -0.07
N GLY A 403 -20.83 2.44 1.10
CA GLY A 403 -19.38 2.54 1.21
C GLY A 403 -18.66 1.36 0.53
N GLN A 404 -19.18 0.14 0.69
CA GLN A 404 -18.66 -1.04 -0.01
C GLN A 404 -18.82 -0.94 -1.53
N MET A 405 -19.94 -0.41 -2.03
CA MET A 405 -20.10 -0.12 -3.47
C MET A 405 -19.04 0.87 -3.98
N SER A 406 -18.73 1.89 -3.18
CA SER A 406 -17.69 2.85 -3.55
C SER A 406 -16.28 2.24 -3.54
N ILE A 407 -16.02 1.27 -2.66
CA ILE A 407 -14.75 0.51 -2.66
C ILE A 407 -14.71 -0.43 -3.87
N ALA A 408 -15.81 -1.13 -4.17
CA ALA A 408 -15.91 -1.98 -5.35
C ALA A 408 -15.61 -1.20 -6.64
N ASP A 409 -16.08 0.04 -6.78
CA ASP A 409 -15.75 0.90 -7.93
C ASP A 409 -14.24 1.20 -8.05
N ARG A 410 -13.48 1.23 -6.94
CA ARG A 410 -12.01 1.35 -6.99
C ARG A 410 -11.36 0.05 -7.45
N VAL A 411 -11.84 -1.10 -6.94
CA VAL A 411 -11.34 -2.43 -7.34
C VAL A 411 -11.66 -2.70 -8.81
N ARG A 412 -12.88 -2.44 -9.26
CA ARG A 412 -13.33 -2.57 -10.65
C ARG A 412 -12.41 -1.81 -11.61
N ARG A 413 -12.14 -0.54 -11.32
CA ARG A 413 -11.20 0.25 -12.13
C ARG A 413 -9.81 -0.37 -12.18
N GLN A 414 -9.31 -0.90 -11.07
CA GLN A 414 -8.00 -1.55 -11.06
C GLN A 414 -8.01 -2.86 -11.87
N VAL A 415 -9.09 -3.65 -11.80
CA VAL A 415 -9.27 -4.85 -12.64
C VAL A 415 -9.21 -4.48 -14.12
N GLU A 416 -9.97 -3.46 -14.54
CA GLU A 416 -10.03 -3.01 -15.94
C GLU A 416 -8.71 -2.40 -16.44
N GLN A 417 -8.06 -1.58 -15.61
CA GLN A 417 -6.92 -0.76 -16.04
C GLN A 417 -5.57 -1.47 -15.87
N GLY A 418 -5.44 -2.31 -14.85
CA GLY A 418 -4.18 -2.97 -14.54
C GLY A 418 -3.07 -2.03 -14.06
N PRO A 419 -1.87 -2.58 -13.86
CA PRO A 419 -0.67 -1.77 -13.71
C PRO A 419 -0.26 -1.19 -15.07
N GLU A 420 0.56 -0.14 -15.09
CA GLU A 420 1.07 0.49 -16.32
C GLU A 420 2.15 -0.36 -17.02
N ARG A 421 1.92 -1.66 -17.16
CA ARG A 421 2.82 -2.63 -17.79
C ARG A 421 2.05 -3.82 -18.36
N VAL A 422 2.70 -4.55 -19.26
CA VAL A 422 2.15 -5.80 -19.82
C VAL A 422 2.10 -6.87 -18.73
N LEU A 423 0.98 -7.61 -18.67
CA LEU A 423 0.82 -8.76 -17.81
C LEU A 423 1.05 -10.07 -18.57
N TYR A 424 1.56 -11.05 -17.82
CA TYR A 424 1.86 -12.38 -18.32
C TYR A 424 1.26 -13.42 -17.38
N VAL A 425 0.80 -14.51 -17.96
CA VAL A 425 0.31 -15.70 -17.26
C VAL A 425 0.95 -16.95 -17.89
N SER A 426 1.32 -17.93 -17.10
CA SER A 426 1.87 -19.22 -17.55
C SER A 426 0.90 -19.96 -18.49
N ARG A 427 1.41 -20.43 -19.64
CA ARG A 427 0.67 -21.30 -20.57
C ARG A 427 0.32 -22.64 -19.93
N GLU A 428 1.18 -23.15 -19.06
CA GLU A 428 0.95 -24.42 -18.38
C GLU A 428 -0.24 -24.29 -17.42
N THR A 429 -0.22 -23.26 -16.56
CA THR A 429 -1.30 -22.96 -15.60
C THR A 429 -2.64 -22.72 -16.30
N LEU A 430 -2.64 -21.96 -17.41
CA LEU A 430 -3.86 -21.73 -18.19
C LEU A 430 -4.41 -23.00 -18.85
N ALA A 431 -3.52 -23.89 -19.31
CA ALA A 431 -3.94 -25.12 -19.97
C ALA A 431 -4.55 -26.14 -18.99
N SER A 432 -4.25 -26.03 -17.69
CA SER A 432 -4.83 -26.86 -16.62
C SER A 432 -6.03 -26.24 -15.89
N ALA A 433 -6.39 -25.00 -16.21
CA ALA A 433 -7.53 -24.26 -15.63
C ALA A 433 -8.87 -24.71 -16.23
N ASP A 434 -9.25 -25.98 -16.09
CA ASP A 434 -10.58 -26.48 -16.47
C ASP A 434 -11.63 -26.29 -15.37
N ASP A 435 -12.92 -26.29 -15.74
CA ASP A 435 -14.04 -26.03 -14.82
C ASP A 435 -14.04 -26.96 -13.59
N ASP A 436 -13.70 -28.25 -13.77
CA ASP A 436 -13.67 -29.23 -12.67
C ASP A 436 -12.52 -28.92 -11.71
N ARG A 437 -11.35 -28.53 -12.24
CA ARG A 437 -10.19 -28.09 -11.46
C ARG A 437 -10.49 -26.83 -10.67
N LEU A 438 -11.02 -25.80 -11.32
CA LEU A 438 -11.35 -24.52 -10.69
C LEU A 438 -12.35 -24.72 -9.55
N ALA A 439 -13.39 -25.52 -9.76
CA ALA A 439 -14.38 -25.84 -8.74
C ALA A 439 -13.80 -26.64 -7.56
N ALA A 440 -12.90 -27.58 -7.81
CA ALA A 440 -12.28 -28.38 -6.75
C ALA A 440 -11.36 -27.55 -5.83
N GLU A 441 -10.72 -26.52 -6.38
CA GLU A 441 -9.77 -25.68 -5.65
C GLU A 441 -10.41 -24.67 -4.69
N LEU A 442 -11.65 -24.26 -4.93
CA LEU A 442 -12.36 -23.30 -4.06
C LEU A 442 -12.72 -23.85 -2.67
N GLY A 443 -12.44 -25.12 -2.39
CA GLY A 443 -12.43 -25.69 -1.04
C GLY A 443 -11.08 -25.57 -0.31
N GLY A 444 -9.98 -25.32 -1.03
CA GLY A 444 -8.61 -25.47 -0.54
C GLY A 444 -8.24 -26.93 -0.20
N PRO A 445 -6.94 -27.23 -0.01
CA PRO A 445 -6.49 -28.56 0.42
C PRO A 445 -7.02 -28.97 1.81
N LEU A 446 -7.54 -28.00 2.57
CA LEU A 446 -8.09 -28.15 3.91
C LEU A 446 -9.60 -27.89 3.99
N ALA A 447 -10.34 -27.96 2.87
CA ALA A 447 -11.79 -27.87 2.90
C ALA A 447 -12.36 -28.83 3.94
N PRO A 448 -13.18 -28.38 4.91
CA PRO A 448 -14.05 -29.32 5.59
C PRO A 448 -14.97 -29.90 4.52
N VAL A 449 -15.01 -31.23 4.40
CA VAL A 449 -15.94 -31.93 3.50
C VAL A 449 -17.34 -31.39 3.78
N ILE A 450 -17.85 -30.55 2.89
CA ILE A 450 -19.25 -30.15 2.91
C ILE A 450 -20.01 -31.43 2.63
N GLY A 451 -20.79 -31.88 3.62
CA GLY A 451 -21.60 -33.09 3.49
C GLY A 451 -22.49 -33.04 2.23
N PRO A 452 -22.96 -34.20 1.75
CA PRO A 452 -23.71 -34.27 0.50
C PRO A 452 -24.89 -33.28 0.51
N PRO A 453 -25.25 -32.72 -0.66
CA PRO A 453 -26.32 -31.73 -0.75
C PRO A 453 -27.60 -32.24 -0.08
N ALA A 454 -28.35 -31.32 0.52
CA ALA A 454 -29.63 -31.63 1.14
C ALA A 454 -30.51 -32.42 0.15
N PRO A 455 -31.11 -33.54 0.56
CA PRO A 455 -31.95 -34.33 -0.34
C PRO A 455 -33.20 -33.52 -0.67
N GLY A 456 -33.35 -33.04 -1.91
CA GLY A 456 -34.54 -32.23 -2.23
C GLY A 456 -34.68 -31.56 -3.58
N THR A 457 -33.82 -31.78 -4.57
CA THR A 457 -34.08 -31.34 -5.96
C THR A 457 -33.91 -32.50 -6.92
N GLU A 458 -34.89 -33.41 -6.88
CA GLU A 458 -35.15 -34.28 -8.02
C GLU A 458 -35.55 -33.40 -9.20
N ALA A 459 -34.76 -33.49 -10.26
CA ALA A 459 -35.15 -33.06 -11.59
C ALA A 459 -36.28 -33.99 -12.07
N ASP A 460 -37.51 -33.49 -12.06
CA ASP A 460 -38.61 -34.11 -12.79
C ASP A 460 -38.34 -33.97 -14.30
N GLY A 461 -37.72 -35.00 -14.87
CA GLY A 461 -37.68 -35.24 -16.30
C GLY A 461 -38.60 -36.41 -16.65
N GLU A 462 -39.76 -36.10 -17.23
CA GLU A 462 -40.45 -36.89 -18.27
C GLU A 462 -41.27 -35.97 -19.18
#